data_AF-A0A5B8MKV6-F1
#
_entry.id   AF-A0A5B8MKV6-F1
#
_cell.length_a   1.000
_cell.length_b   1.000
_cell.length_c   1.000
_cell.angle_alpha   90.00
_cell.angle_beta   90.00
_cell.angle_gamma   90.00
#
_symmetry.space_group_name_H-M   'P 1'
#
loop_
_entity.id
_entity.type
_entity.pdbx_description
1 polymer ?
#
loop_
_entity_poly.entity_id
_entity_poly.type
_entity_poly.pdbx_seq_one_letter_code
_entity_poly.pdbx_strand_id
1 'polypeptide(L)'
;MSRYNATTTGRGTGGVVVVVLGRSGATTKREACSPSFSCSRGASSCHTGGPSRAFDVAVGARRRVRAEAKSRPLRPDDSPLRDGNRDRLLGLLTERAAKTLLQYCSETNQHLYHWLTDYIKQNPIPRDGQFQDVSGETFLVNLMLAPAVEARAQPWLDPLFDCSKPLTVDPRNVAQRIMDIRVALSKEFQEDLNRIDEENMDLLRSSLMVSLEAKTYSHPIVPDPEDVEKNATEEEGGESAQ
;
A
#
# COMPACT_ATOMS: atom_id res chain seq x y z
N MET A 1 -20.87 65.94 -3.89
CA MET A 1 -21.46 64.59 -3.74
C MET A 1 -20.63 63.88 -2.67
N SER A 2 -21.13 63.73 -1.44
CA SER A 2 -21.80 62.52 -0.89
C SER A 2 -20.80 61.38 -0.58
N ARG A 3 -20.46 61.10 0.70
CA ARG A 3 -21.13 60.21 1.69
C ARG A 3 -20.82 58.70 1.45
N TYR A 4 -20.42 57.84 2.41
CA TYR A 4 -20.23 57.97 3.88
C TYR A 4 -19.09 57.06 4.45
N ASN A 5 -18.45 57.54 5.52
CA ASN A 5 -17.93 56.88 6.74
C ASN A 5 -18.13 55.36 7.03
N ALA A 6 -17.01 54.74 7.47
CA ALA A 6 -16.82 53.89 8.68
C ALA A 6 -17.49 52.47 8.77
N THR A 7 -17.26 51.57 9.75
CA THR A 7 -16.57 51.65 11.08
C THR A 7 -16.11 50.24 11.60
N THR A 8 -15.22 50.16 12.62
CA THR A 8 -15.13 49.04 13.64
C THR A 8 -14.48 47.72 13.15
N THR A 9 -13.74 46.83 13.88
CA THR A 9 -13.28 46.56 15.28
C THR A 9 -11.90 45.86 15.18
N GLY A 10 -11.09 45.59 16.21
CA GLY A 10 -11.17 45.79 17.67
C GLY A 10 -9.94 45.16 18.34
N ARG A 11 -9.41 45.75 19.42
CA ARG A 11 -8.18 45.32 20.11
C ARG A 11 -8.54 44.54 21.39
N GLY A 12 -8.21 43.26 21.46
CA GLY A 12 -8.55 42.38 22.59
C GLY A 12 -7.33 41.74 23.24
N THR A 13 -6.86 42.33 24.35
CA THR A 13 -5.86 41.73 25.25
C THR A 13 -6.54 40.94 26.36
N GLY A 14 -6.16 39.67 26.60
CA GLY A 14 -6.56 39.00 27.84
C GLY A 14 -6.38 37.48 27.91
N GLY A 15 -5.34 37.04 28.62
CA GLY A 15 -5.27 35.73 29.30
C GLY A 15 -5.20 34.46 28.42
N VAL A 16 -4.88 33.28 28.96
CA VAL A 16 -4.41 32.93 30.32
C VAL A 16 -3.31 31.86 30.18
N VAL A 17 -2.24 31.98 30.96
CA VAL A 17 -1.19 30.94 31.05
C VAL A 17 -1.70 29.81 31.95
N VAL A 18 -1.82 28.59 31.41
CA VAL A 18 -2.11 27.38 32.18
C VAL A 18 -0.90 26.46 32.15
N VAL A 19 -0.05 26.56 33.19
CA VAL A 19 1.02 25.59 33.45
C VAL A 19 0.45 24.46 34.28
N VAL A 20 0.26 23.28 33.69
CA VAL A 20 -0.05 22.05 34.44
C VAL A 20 1.25 21.32 34.77
N LEU A 21 1.77 21.57 35.97
CA LEU A 21 2.87 20.80 36.56
C LEU A 21 2.32 19.57 37.31
N GLY A 22 2.31 18.42 36.64
CA GLY A 22 1.93 17.13 37.22
C GLY A 22 3.15 16.34 37.75
N ARG A 23 3.45 16.47 39.05
CA ARG A 23 4.36 15.55 39.78
C ARG A 23 3.66 14.18 39.95
N SER A 24 4.28 13.06 39.57
CA SER A 24 5.28 12.27 40.32
C SER A 24 4.67 11.18 41.22
N GLY A 25 5.16 9.94 41.05
CA GLY A 25 5.16 8.90 42.09
C GLY A 25 4.15 7.76 41.93
N ALA A 26 4.66 6.55 41.66
CA ALA A 26 4.53 5.39 42.56
C ALA A 26 5.26 4.15 41.98
N THR A 27 5.78 3.29 42.87
CA THR A 27 6.59 2.10 42.54
C THR A 27 5.93 0.80 42.99
N THR A 28 5.91 -0.21 42.13
CA THR A 28 5.73 -1.64 42.50
C THR A 28 6.42 -2.50 41.42
N LYS A 29 7.58 -3.13 41.64
CA LYS A 29 7.95 -4.33 42.44
C LYS A 29 7.34 -5.67 41.94
N ARG A 30 8.25 -6.52 41.40
CA ARG A 30 8.16 -7.99 41.24
C ARG A 30 7.10 -8.48 40.22
N GLU A 31 7.18 -9.68 39.62
CA GLU A 31 7.94 -10.90 39.93
C GLU A 31 8.71 -11.48 38.72
N ALA A 32 9.61 -12.42 39.00
CA ALA A 32 10.31 -13.20 37.99
C ALA A 32 9.54 -14.50 37.68
N CYS A 33 9.60 -14.97 36.43
CA CYS A 33 9.37 -16.39 36.14
C CYS A 33 10.10 -16.80 34.85
N SER A 34 11.18 -17.56 35.01
CA SER A 34 11.80 -18.32 33.93
C SER A 34 11.11 -19.68 33.80
N PRO A 35 11.08 -20.26 32.60
CA PRO A 35 11.29 -21.69 32.48
C PRO A 35 12.56 -21.98 31.69
N SER A 36 13.47 -22.69 32.34
CA SER A 36 14.55 -23.42 31.67
C SER A 36 13.96 -24.46 30.71
N PHE A 37 14.41 -24.48 29.45
CA PHE A 37 14.33 -25.70 28.63
C PHE A 37 15.72 -26.28 28.40
N SER A 38 15.81 -27.58 28.59
CA SER A 38 17.06 -28.34 28.72
C SER A 38 17.74 -28.63 27.39
N CYS A 39 19.06 -28.80 27.46
CA CYS A 39 19.89 -29.16 26.33
C CYS A 39 19.59 -30.58 25.83
N SER A 40 19.53 -30.75 24.50
CA SER A 40 19.79 -32.03 23.84
C SER A 40 20.94 -31.86 22.84
N ARG A 41 21.93 -32.76 22.95
CA ARG A 41 23.17 -32.72 22.15
C ARG A 41 22.93 -33.26 20.74
N GLY A 42 23.47 -32.58 19.74
CA GLY A 42 23.68 -33.09 18.38
C GLY A 42 24.97 -32.49 17.83
N ALA A 43 25.99 -33.31 17.60
CA ALA A 43 27.29 -32.89 17.11
C ALA A 43 27.46 -33.17 15.61
N SER A 44 28.55 -32.66 15.02
CA SER A 44 28.90 -32.71 13.59
C SER A 44 28.13 -31.69 12.73
N SER A 45 28.71 -31.02 11.73
CA SER A 45 30.02 -31.21 11.09
C SER A 45 30.73 -29.86 10.84
N CYS A 46 32.06 -29.90 10.70
CA CYS A 46 32.90 -28.75 10.42
C CYS A 46 32.89 -28.38 8.92
N HIS A 47 32.44 -27.16 8.60
CA HIS A 47 32.81 -26.51 7.36
C HIS A 47 33.49 -25.16 7.64
N THR A 48 34.64 -24.99 7.00
CA THR A 48 35.52 -23.83 7.07
C THR A 48 34.82 -22.58 6.55
N GLY A 49 34.42 -21.70 7.47
CA GLY A 49 33.94 -20.36 7.12
C GLY A 49 35.06 -19.52 6.55
N GLY A 50 35.05 -19.30 5.23
CA GLY A 50 35.77 -18.17 4.63
C GLY A 50 35.16 -16.84 5.11
N PRO A 51 35.92 -15.73 5.09
CA PRO A 51 35.39 -14.45 5.51
C PRO A 51 34.39 -13.93 4.47
N SER A 52 33.10 -14.23 4.68
CA SER A 52 32.02 -13.46 4.09
C SER A 52 32.17 -12.01 4.56
N ARG A 53 32.84 -11.21 3.74
CA ARG A 53 32.78 -9.75 3.81
C ARG A 53 31.33 -9.37 3.53
N ALA A 54 30.55 -9.26 4.60
CA ALA A 54 29.33 -8.48 4.58
C ALA A 54 29.66 -7.14 3.91
N PHE A 55 28.80 -6.71 3.00
CA PHE A 55 28.85 -5.33 2.52
C PHE A 55 28.48 -4.43 3.70
N ASP A 56 29.48 -4.06 4.51
CA ASP A 56 29.47 -2.88 5.37
C ASP A 56 29.42 -1.63 4.47
N VAL A 57 28.30 -1.48 3.76
CA VAL A 57 27.84 -0.14 3.37
C VAL A 57 27.60 0.55 4.70
N ALA A 58 28.55 1.40 5.09
CA ALA A 58 28.52 2.17 6.32
C ALA A 58 27.42 3.25 6.26
N VAL A 59 26.15 2.82 6.20
CA VAL A 59 24.96 3.62 6.51
C VAL A 59 24.87 3.76 8.03
N GLY A 60 25.96 4.24 8.64
CA GLY A 60 26.13 4.31 10.08
C GLY A 60 25.01 5.12 10.71
N ALA A 61 24.16 4.43 11.49
CA ALA A 61 23.12 4.96 12.37
C ALA A 61 22.46 6.27 11.90
N ARG A 62 22.09 6.35 10.61
CA ARG A 62 21.46 7.56 10.07
C ARG A 62 20.10 7.72 10.75
N ARG A 63 19.93 8.81 11.50
CA ARG A 63 18.62 9.21 12.04
C ARG A 63 17.65 9.22 10.86
N ARG A 64 16.71 8.26 10.81
CA ARG A 64 15.62 8.29 9.85
C ARG A 64 14.92 9.63 10.05
N VAL A 65 15.01 10.50 9.04
CA VAL A 65 14.32 11.78 9.09
C VAL A 65 12.87 11.44 8.81
N ARG A 66 12.08 11.31 9.88
CA ARG A 66 10.63 11.24 9.76
C ARG A 66 10.19 12.53 9.09
N ALA A 67 9.43 12.42 8.00
CA ALA A 67 8.85 13.61 7.39
C ALA A 67 7.99 14.30 8.46
N GLU A 68 8.34 15.54 8.80
CA GLU A 68 7.56 16.30 9.76
C GLU A 68 6.15 16.44 9.19
N ALA A 69 5.14 16.04 9.97
CA ALA A 69 3.75 16.10 9.55
C ALA A 69 3.36 17.55 9.31
N LYS A 70 3.48 17.99 8.06
CA LYS A 70 2.81 19.18 7.58
C LYS A 70 1.33 18.83 7.50
N SER A 71 0.68 18.87 8.65
CA SER A 71 -0.77 18.95 8.77
C SER A 71 -1.21 19.99 7.75
N ARG A 72 -1.89 19.54 6.70
CA ARG A 72 -2.54 20.47 5.77
C ARG A 72 -3.45 21.38 6.59
N PRO A 73 -3.74 22.61 6.14
CA PRO A 73 -4.82 23.38 6.72
C PRO A 73 -6.10 22.53 6.65
N LEU A 74 -6.49 21.96 7.79
CA LEU A 74 -7.65 21.10 7.92
C LEU A 74 -8.86 21.90 7.44
N ARG A 75 -9.56 21.39 6.44
CA ARG A 75 -10.87 21.94 6.11
C ARG A 75 -11.83 21.57 7.24
N PRO A 76 -12.90 22.36 7.48
CA PRO A 76 -13.91 22.01 8.48
C PRO A 76 -14.51 20.60 8.31
N ASP A 77 -14.46 20.05 7.09
CA ASP A 77 -14.99 18.74 6.70
C ASP A 77 -13.93 17.62 6.62
N ASP A 78 -12.68 17.88 7.01
CA ASP A 78 -11.63 16.85 7.08
C ASP A 78 -11.77 16.05 8.39
N SER A 79 -12.24 14.80 8.25
CA SER A 79 -12.25 13.84 9.35
C SER A 79 -10.92 13.07 9.40
N PRO A 80 -10.46 12.63 10.58
CA PRO A 80 -9.18 11.89 10.70
C PRO A 80 -9.17 10.56 9.91
N LEU A 81 -10.35 10.00 9.60
CA LEU A 81 -10.48 8.83 8.73
C LEU A 81 -10.23 9.15 7.24
N ARG A 82 -10.58 10.37 6.78
CA ARG A 82 -10.28 10.83 5.42
C ARG A 82 -8.77 11.02 5.21
N ASP A 83 -8.09 11.66 6.15
CA ASP A 83 -6.63 11.83 6.09
C ASP A 83 -5.90 10.48 6.11
N GLY A 84 -6.27 9.56 7.02
CA GLY A 84 -5.64 8.24 7.08
C GLY A 84 -5.79 7.41 5.80
N ASN A 85 -6.96 7.45 5.15
CA ASN A 85 -7.16 6.78 3.86
C ASN A 85 -6.41 7.47 2.71
N ARG A 86 -6.32 8.80 2.74
CA ARG A 86 -5.56 9.57 1.75
C ARG A 86 -4.06 9.32 1.84
N ASP A 87 -3.50 9.24 3.05
CA ASP A 87 -2.08 8.91 3.24
C ASP A 87 -1.78 7.47 2.79
N ARG A 88 -2.65 6.50 3.10
CA ARG A 88 -2.58 5.13 2.55
C ARG A 88 -2.56 5.12 1.02
N LEU A 89 -3.40 5.92 0.37
CA LEU A 89 -3.41 6.05 -1.09
C LEU A 89 -2.12 6.67 -1.63
N LEU A 90 -1.57 7.70 -0.98
CA LEU A 90 -0.27 8.29 -1.33
C LEU A 90 0.88 7.29 -1.16
N GLY A 91 0.86 6.47 -0.11
CA GLY A 91 1.79 5.37 0.12
C GLY A 91 1.74 4.34 -1.00
N LEU A 92 0.54 3.85 -1.33
CA LEU A 92 0.30 2.87 -2.40
C LEU A 92 0.75 3.39 -3.77
N LEU A 93 0.44 4.65 -4.11
CA LEU A 93 0.88 5.28 -5.35
C LEU A 93 2.41 5.45 -5.39
N THR A 94 3.05 5.75 -4.24
CA THR A 94 4.51 5.86 -4.14
C THR A 94 5.18 4.47 -4.27
N GLU A 95 4.62 3.42 -3.65
CA GLU A 95 5.09 2.03 -3.80
C GLU A 95 4.97 1.56 -5.26
N ARG A 96 3.82 1.82 -5.91
CA ARG A 96 3.59 1.47 -7.31
C ARG A 96 4.54 2.22 -8.24
N ALA A 97 4.71 3.54 -8.06
CA ALA A 97 5.64 4.34 -8.85
C ALA A 97 7.09 3.86 -8.73
N ALA A 98 7.54 3.48 -7.53
CA ALA A 98 8.88 2.93 -7.30
C ALA A 98 9.08 1.59 -8.02
N LYS A 99 8.08 0.70 -8.02
CA LYS A 99 8.12 -0.58 -8.76
C LYS A 99 8.05 -0.40 -10.27
N THR A 100 7.25 0.56 -10.77
CA THR A 100 7.22 0.91 -12.19
C THR A 100 8.58 1.46 -12.66
N LEU A 101 9.20 2.34 -11.88
CA LEU A 101 10.57 2.81 -12.17
C LEU A 101 11.57 1.65 -12.15
N LEU A 102 11.45 0.73 -11.18
CA LEU A 102 12.29 -0.45 -11.09
C LEU A 102 12.19 -1.31 -12.36
N GLN A 103 10.98 -1.57 -12.87
CA GLN A 103 10.81 -2.32 -14.12
C GLN A 103 11.51 -1.64 -15.30
N TYR A 104 11.37 -0.33 -15.48
CA TYR A 104 12.08 0.42 -16.51
C TYR A 104 13.61 0.36 -16.35
N CYS A 105 14.12 0.29 -15.12
CA CYS A 105 15.56 0.18 -14.87
C CYS A 105 16.12 -1.21 -15.14
N SER A 106 15.32 -2.27 -15.08
CA SER A 106 15.81 -3.64 -15.37
C SER A 106 16.35 -3.77 -16.81
N GLU A 107 15.71 -3.09 -17.76
CA GLU A 107 16.07 -3.05 -19.17
C GLU A 107 17.11 -1.95 -19.51
N THR A 108 17.06 -0.80 -18.81
CA THR A 108 17.86 0.39 -19.19
C THR A 108 19.13 0.61 -18.35
N ASN A 109 19.17 0.21 -17.08
CA ASN A 109 20.31 0.44 -16.19
C ASN A 109 20.33 -0.54 -15.01
N GLN A 110 21.08 -1.63 -15.17
CA GLN A 110 21.22 -2.70 -14.17
C GLN A 110 21.80 -2.21 -12.84
N HIS A 111 22.78 -1.28 -12.85
CA HIS A 111 23.35 -0.71 -11.63
C HIS A 111 22.28 -0.03 -10.77
N LEU A 112 21.44 0.80 -11.40
CA LEU A 112 20.33 1.48 -10.75
C LEU A 112 19.23 0.49 -10.32
N TYR A 113 18.93 -0.52 -11.14
CA TYR A 113 17.96 -1.57 -10.80
C TYR A 113 18.33 -2.30 -9.51
N HIS A 114 19.56 -2.80 -9.38
CA HIS A 114 20.00 -3.53 -8.20
C HIS A 114 20.07 -2.62 -6.97
N TRP A 115 20.64 -1.43 -7.11
CA TRP A 115 20.69 -0.45 -6.03
C TRP A 115 19.30 -0.05 -5.52
N LEU A 116 18.35 0.23 -6.42
CA LEU A 116 16.98 0.62 -6.06
C LEU A 116 16.21 -0.56 -5.44
N THR A 117 16.41 -1.78 -5.96
CA THR A 117 15.87 -3.01 -5.37
C THR A 117 16.26 -3.14 -3.90
N ASP A 118 17.55 -2.97 -3.60
CA ASP A 118 18.06 -3.13 -2.23
C ASP A 118 17.67 -1.95 -1.34
N TYR A 119 17.60 -0.72 -1.88
CA TYR A 119 17.06 0.43 -1.16
C TYR A 119 15.59 0.23 -0.74
N ILE A 120 14.74 -0.30 -1.64
CA ILE A 120 13.33 -0.61 -1.35
C ILE A 120 13.21 -1.72 -0.29
N LYS A 121 14.05 -2.77 -0.34
CA LYS A 121 14.08 -3.81 0.69
C LYS A 121 14.47 -3.27 2.07
N GLN A 122 15.44 -2.34 2.13
CA GLN A 122 15.93 -1.74 3.38
C GLN A 122 14.96 -0.70 3.95
N ASN A 123 14.20 -0.02 3.09
CA ASN A 123 13.28 1.05 3.44
C ASN A 123 11.88 0.79 2.84
N PRO A 124 11.19 -0.28 3.26
CA PRO A 124 9.83 -0.55 2.79
C PRO A 124 8.88 0.55 3.29
N ILE A 125 7.88 0.89 2.48
CA ILE A 125 6.76 1.75 2.91
C ILE A 125 5.83 0.88 3.76
N PRO A 126 5.59 1.22 5.05
CA PRO A 126 4.67 0.46 5.89
C PRO A 126 3.24 0.57 5.36
N ARG A 127 2.52 -0.56 5.29
CA ARG A 127 1.07 -0.58 4.97
C ARG A 127 0.22 -0.12 6.15
N ASP A 128 0.67 -0.46 7.34
CA ASP A 128 0.04 -0.15 8.62
C ASP A 128 1.02 0.62 9.51
N GLY A 129 0.50 1.54 10.32
CA GLY A 129 1.30 2.37 11.20
C GLY A 129 0.70 3.76 11.40
N GLN A 130 1.54 4.70 11.84
CA GLN A 130 1.20 6.11 11.95
C GLN A 130 1.15 6.75 10.57
N PHE A 131 0.21 7.68 10.35
CA PHE A 131 -0.07 8.29 9.04
C PHE A 131 1.18 8.83 8.31
N GLN A 132 2.10 9.45 9.08
CA GLN A 132 3.38 10.02 8.63
C GLN A 132 4.34 9.01 7.97
N ASP A 133 4.24 7.75 8.34
CA ASP A 133 5.13 6.69 7.88
C ASP A 133 4.49 5.95 6.68
N VAL A 134 3.15 5.85 6.68
CA VAL A 134 2.35 5.17 5.65
C VAL A 134 2.22 5.99 4.36
N SER A 135 2.31 7.32 4.41
CA SER A 135 2.16 8.21 3.24
C SER A 135 3.20 8.03 2.11
N GLY A 136 4.30 7.32 2.37
CA GLY A 136 5.45 7.23 1.46
C GLY A 136 6.28 8.51 1.37
N GLU A 137 5.88 9.62 2.02
CA GLU A 137 6.67 10.85 2.02
C GLU A 137 8.00 10.67 2.76
N THR A 138 7.99 9.97 3.90
CA THR A 138 9.23 9.61 4.63
C THR A 138 10.18 8.78 3.76
N PHE A 139 9.69 7.92 2.86
CA PHE A 139 10.52 7.18 1.90
C PHE A 139 11.20 8.12 0.89
N LEU A 140 10.44 9.04 0.30
CA LEU A 140 10.95 10.02 -0.67
C LEU A 140 11.91 11.04 -0.03
N VAL A 141 11.62 11.50 1.18
CA VAL A 141 12.49 12.43 1.93
C VAL A 141 13.83 11.76 2.25
N ASN A 142 13.84 10.53 2.76
CA ASN A 142 15.08 9.80 3.00
C ASN A 142 15.86 9.54 1.69
N LEU A 143 15.15 9.31 0.58
CA LEU A 143 15.77 9.12 -0.75
C LEU A 143 16.41 10.42 -1.28
N MET A 144 15.76 11.58 -1.10
CA MET A 144 16.34 12.89 -1.47
C MET A 144 17.49 13.32 -0.56
N LEU A 145 17.51 12.88 0.70
CA LEU A 145 18.58 13.15 1.67
C LEU A 145 19.75 12.16 1.58
N ALA A 146 19.61 11.08 0.81
CA ALA A 146 20.70 10.15 0.56
C ALA A 146 21.75 10.80 -0.37
N PRO A 147 23.06 10.71 -0.06
CA PRO A 147 24.12 11.17 -0.94
C PRO A 147 24.24 10.25 -2.16
N ALA A 148 24.96 10.70 -3.18
CA ALA A 148 25.33 9.83 -4.29
C ALA A 148 26.10 8.59 -3.80
N VAL A 149 25.82 7.43 -4.40
CA VAL A 149 26.41 6.13 -4.05
C VAL A 149 26.90 5.44 -5.32
N GLU A 150 28.07 4.82 -5.27
CA GLU A 150 28.57 3.97 -6.36
C GLU A 150 27.88 2.61 -6.34
N ALA A 151 27.23 2.25 -7.44
CA ALA A 151 26.50 0.99 -7.62
C ALA A 151 27.19 0.08 -8.64
N ARG A 152 27.20 -1.22 -8.37
CA ARG A 152 27.72 -2.27 -9.26
C ARG A 152 26.58 -2.94 -10.02
N ALA A 153 26.87 -3.45 -11.23
CA ALA A 153 25.87 -4.14 -12.03
C ALA A 153 25.52 -5.52 -11.45
N GLN A 154 26.49 -6.21 -10.83
CA GLN A 154 26.29 -7.57 -10.31
C GLN A 154 26.80 -7.68 -8.86
N PRO A 155 25.99 -7.29 -7.85
CA PRO A 155 26.40 -7.30 -6.44
C PRO A 155 26.81 -8.68 -5.89
N TRP A 156 26.39 -9.77 -6.55
CA TRP A 156 26.71 -11.16 -6.18
C TRP A 156 27.99 -11.69 -6.85
N LEU A 157 28.54 -11.00 -7.85
CA LEU A 157 29.77 -11.42 -8.51
C LEU A 157 30.98 -10.97 -7.69
N ASP A 158 32.01 -11.81 -7.63
CA ASP A 158 33.27 -11.45 -6.96
C ASP A 158 33.84 -10.16 -7.60
N PRO A 159 34.26 -9.15 -6.81
CA PRO A 159 34.97 -7.98 -7.30
C PRO A 159 36.16 -8.27 -8.25
N LEU A 160 36.76 -9.46 -8.20
CA LEU A 160 37.83 -9.88 -9.10
C LEU A 160 37.34 -10.24 -10.52
N PHE A 161 36.07 -10.65 -10.66
CA PHE A 161 35.46 -11.02 -11.94
C PHE A 161 34.45 -9.97 -12.46
N ASP A 162 34.09 -8.99 -11.64
CA ASP A 162 33.24 -7.85 -12.03
C ASP A 162 34.00 -6.88 -12.94
N CYS A 163 33.95 -7.14 -14.25
CA CYS A 163 34.47 -6.25 -15.29
C CYS A 163 33.61 -4.98 -15.50
N SER A 164 32.49 -4.80 -14.77
CA SER A 164 31.68 -3.59 -14.88
C SER A 164 32.33 -2.43 -14.13
N LYS A 165 32.35 -1.24 -14.74
CA LYS A 165 32.80 -0.03 -14.04
C LYS A 165 31.71 0.39 -13.05
N PRO A 166 32.03 0.69 -11.78
CA PRO A 166 31.03 1.20 -10.84
C PRO A 166 30.43 2.50 -11.38
N LEU A 167 29.11 2.64 -11.27
CA LEU A 167 28.37 3.80 -11.74
C LEU A 167 27.83 4.58 -10.54
N THR A 168 28.12 5.87 -10.47
CA THR A 168 27.56 6.75 -9.45
C THR A 168 26.06 6.96 -9.70
N VAL A 169 25.23 6.49 -8.77
CA VAL A 169 23.78 6.75 -8.73
C VAL A 169 23.53 7.98 -7.88
N ASP A 170 22.70 8.91 -8.37
CA ASP A 170 22.15 10.01 -7.58
C ASP A 170 20.73 9.68 -7.09
N PRO A 171 20.54 9.41 -5.78
CA PRO A 171 19.23 9.13 -5.20
C PRO A 171 18.22 10.27 -5.37
N ARG A 172 18.68 11.53 -5.45
CA ARG A 172 17.79 12.70 -5.60
C ARG A 172 17.10 12.71 -6.96
N ASN A 173 17.84 12.45 -8.03
CA ASN A 173 17.27 12.27 -9.36
C ASN A 173 16.30 11.05 -9.41
N VAL A 174 16.62 9.96 -8.72
CA VAL A 174 15.72 8.80 -8.60
C VAL A 174 14.40 9.20 -7.88
N ALA A 175 14.48 9.97 -6.79
CA ALA A 175 13.30 10.47 -6.09
C ALA A 175 12.42 11.35 -6.98
N GLN A 176 13.02 12.23 -7.80
CA GLN A 176 12.29 13.06 -8.76
C GLN A 176 11.50 12.19 -9.75
N ARG A 177 12.15 11.21 -10.38
CA ARG A 177 11.49 10.27 -11.31
C ARG A 177 10.33 9.50 -10.67
N ILE A 178 10.47 9.09 -9.41
CA ILE A 178 9.36 8.44 -8.67
C ILE A 178 8.21 9.43 -8.44
N MET A 179 8.50 10.70 -8.10
CA MET A 179 7.46 11.72 -7.95
C MET A 179 6.73 12.02 -9.26
N ASP A 180 7.43 12.06 -10.39
CA ASP A 180 6.83 12.29 -11.71
C ASP A 180 5.92 11.11 -12.13
N ILE A 181 6.39 9.87 -11.99
CA ILE A 181 5.59 8.66 -12.24
C ILE A 181 4.37 8.60 -11.31
N ARG A 182 4.54 8.98 -10.04
CA ARG A 182 3.44 9.03 -9.06
C ARG A 182 2.33 10.02 -9.48
N VAL A 183 2.68 11.15 -10.11
CA VAL A 183 1.70 12.09 -10.66
C VAL A 183 0.96 11.48 -11.85
N ALA A 184 1.66 10.78 -12.76
CA ALA A 184 1.01 10.08 -13.89
C ALA A 184 0.02 9.02 -13.39
N LEU A 185 0.48 8.07 -12.56
CA LEU A 185 -0.36 7.04 -11.96
C LEU A 185 -1.56 7.60 -11.20
N SER A 186 -1.42 8.76 -10.54
CA SER A 186 -2.53 9.39 -9.81
C SER A 186 -3.67 9.89 -10.71
N LYS A 187 -3.40 10.15 -12.00
CA LYS A 187 -4.42 10.55 -12.99
C LYS A 187 -5.16 9.34 -13.53
N GLU A 188 -4.42 8.31 -13.93
CA GLU A 188 -4.98 7.01 -14.35
C GLU A 188 -5.92 6.45 -13.27
N PHE A 189 -5.50 6.49 -11.99
CA PHE A 189 -6.34 6.05 -10.87
C PHE A 189 -7.58 6.92 -10.65
N GLN A 190 -7.56 8.22 -11.00
CA GLN A 190 -8.78 9.05 -10.96
C GLN A 190 -9.75 8.68 -12.10
N GLU A 191 -9.23 8.38 -13.28
CA GLU A 191 -10.03 7.91 -14.42
C GLU A 191 -10.69 6.56 -14.13
N ASP A 192 -9.97 5.63 -13.49
CA ASP A 192 -10.52 4.35 -13.04
C ASP A 192 -11.59 4.53 -11.95
N LEU A 193 -11.35 5.35 -10.93
CA LEU A 193 -12.33 5.63 -9.86
C LEU A 193 -13.62 6.27 -10.39
N ASN A 194 -13.56 7.03 -11.49
CA ASN A 194 -14.75 7.61 -12.11
C ASN A 194 -15.66 6.57 -12.79
N ARG A 195 -15.18 5.35 -13.08
CA ARG A 195 -15.98 4.26 -13.68
C ARG A 195 -16.78 3.45 -12.65
N ILE A 196 -16.54 3.64 -11.35
CA ILE A 196 -17.17 2.87 -10.28
C ILE A 196 -18.70 2.93 -10.33
N ASP A 197 -19.30 4.06 -10.73
CA ASP A 197 -20.76 4.17 -10.84
C ASP A 197 -21.33 3.32 -11.98
N GLU A 198 -20.59 3.16 -13.08
CA GLU A 198 -20.94 2.28 -14.21
C GLU A 198 -20.82 0.80 -13.78
N GLU A 199 -19.69 0.44 -13.16
CA GLU A 199 -19.44 -0.91 -12.62
C GLU A 199 -20.50 -1.32 -11.58
N ASN A 200 -20.88 -0.42 -10.67
CA ASN A 200 -21.93 -0.66 -9.69
C ASN A 200 -23.30 -0.92 -10.36
N MET A 201 -23.62 -0.17 -11.42
CA MET A 201 -24.87 -0.39 -12.17
C MET A 201 -24.89 -1.73 -12.89
N ASP A 202 -23.77 -2.19 -13.44
CA ASP A 202 -23.67 -3.49 -14.12
C ASP A 202 -23.68 -4.66 -13.13
N LEU A 203 -23.07 -4.51 -11.95
CA LEU A 203 -23.19 -5.46 -10.85
C LEU A 203 -24.66 -5.62 -10.39
N LEU A 204 -25.41 -4.51 -10.27
CA LEU A 204 -26.83 -4.54 -9.92
C LEU A 204 -27.66 -5.24 -11.00
N ARG A 205 -27.44 -4.94 -12.30
CA ARG A 205 -28.10 -5.63 -13.41
C ARG A 205 -27.85 -7.13 -13.39
N SER A 206 -26.59 -7.53 -13.24
CA SER A 206 -26.17 -8.94 -13.22
C SER A 206 -26.80 -9.70 -12.04
N SER A 207 -26.81 -9.10 -10.85
CA SER A 207 -27.45 -9.66 -9.65
C SER A 207 -28.96 -9.87 -9.83
N LEU A 208 -29.64 -8.91 -10.47
CA LEU A 208 -31.07 -9.01 -10.76
C LEU A 208 -31.38 -10.11 -11.80
N MET A 209 -30.57 -10.25 -12.85
CA MET A 209 -30.76 -11.31 -13.86
C MET A 209 -30.62 -12.71 -13.24
N VAL A 210 -29.55 -12.95 -12.49
CA VAL A 210 -29.36 -14.23 -11.76
C VAL A 210 -30.51 -14.51 -10.78
N SER A 211 -31.03 -13.47 -10.11
CA SER A 211 -32.18 -13.61 -9.18
C SER A 211 -33.48 -13.97 -9.90
N LEU A 212 -33.71 -13.44 -11.10
CA LEU A 212 -34.89 -13.75 -11.93
C LEU A 212 -34.80 -15.16 -12.53
N GLU A 213 -33.61 -15.55 -13.02
CA GLU A 213 -33.35 -16.91 -13.49
C GLU A 213 -33.60 -17.94 -12.38
N ALA A 214 -33.01 -17.74 -11.19
CA ALA A 214 -33.22 -18.60 -10.03
C ALA A 214 -34.71 -18.73 -9.64
N LYS A 215 -35.48 -17.63 -9.71
CA LYS A 215 -36.93 -17.67 -9.45
C LYS A 215 -37.68 -18.49 -10.51
N THR A 216 -37.29 -18.38 -11.77
CA THR A 216 -37.92 -19.09 -12.90
C THR A 216 -37.78 -20.60 -12.76
N TYR A 217 -36.63 -21.11 -12.30
CA TYR A 217 -36.43 -22.54 -12.03
C TYR A 217 -37.05 -23.03 -10.71
N SER A 218 -37.46 -22.12 -9.81
CA SER A 218 -38.03 -22.46 -8.50
C SER A 218 -39.54 -22.70 -8.51
N HIS A 219 -40.25 -22.23 -9.55
CA HIS A 219 -41.65 -22.58 -9.75
C HIS A 219 -41.75 -23.91 -10.50
N PRO A 220 -42.45 -24.93 -9.96
CA PRO A 220 -42.79 -26.09 -10.77
C PRO A 220 -43.65 -25.60 -11.94
N ILE A 221 -43.24 -25.95 -13.15
CA ILE A 221 -44.07 -25.81 -14.34
C ILE A 221 -45.29 -26.69 -14.08
N VAL A 222 -46.41 -26.07 -13.70
CA VAL A 222 -47.72 -26.70 -13.80
C VAL A 222 -47.93 -26.90 -15.31
N PRO A 223 -48.02 -28.14 -15.81
CA PRO A 223 -48.31 -28.35 -17.22
C PRO A 223 -49.64 -27.68 -17.53
N ASP A 224 -49.71 -26.91 -18.62
CA ASP A 224 -50.98 -26.35 -19.05
C ASP A 224 -51.96 -27.53 -19.30
N PRO A 225 -53.19 -27.46 -18.77
CA PRO A 225 -54.08 -28.62 -18.70
C PRO A 225 -54.50 -29.17 -20.07
N GLU A 226 -54.30 -28.41 -21.15
CA GLU A 226 -54.69 -28.78 -22.52
C GLU A 226 -53.82 -29.90 -23.15
N ASP A 227 -52.62 -30.16 -22.61
CA ASP A 227 -51.72 -31.21 -23.14
C ASP A 227 -51.90 -32.58 -22.46
N VAL A 228 -52.68 -32.67 -21.37
CA VAL A 228 -52.91 -33.93 -20.64
C VAL A 228 -53.98 -34.79 -21.31
N GLU A 229 -55.02 -34.20 -21.90
CA GLU A 229 -56.16 -34.95 -22.47
C GLU A 229 -55.86 -35.68 -23.79
N LYS A 230 -54.78 -35.35 -24.50
CA LYS A 230 -54.46 -35.99 -25.79
C LYS A 230 -53.69 -37.31 -25.66
N ASN A 231 -52.89 -37.47 -24.61
CA ASN A 231 -52.07 -38.67 -24.42
C ASN A 231 -52.83 -39.82 -23.71
N ALA A 232 -54.03 -39.57 -23.19
CA ALA A 232 -54.84 -40.59 -22.52
C ALA A 232 -55.65 -41.47 -23.48
N THR A 233 -55.72 -41.12 -24.78
CA THR A 233 -56.70 -41.69 -25.73
C THR A 233 -56.11 -42.64 -26.77
N GLU A 234 -54.79 -42.84 -26.81
CA GLU A 234 -54.12 -43.64 -27.85
C GLU A 234 -53.66 -45.05 -27.42
N GLU A 235 -53.70 -45.42 -26.12
CA GLU A 235 -53.16 -46.71 -25.65
C GLU A 235 -54.15 -47.90 -25.61
N GLU A 236 -55.47 -47.73 -25.76
CA GLU A 236 -56.45 -48.86 -25.70
C GLU A 236 -56.63 -49.63 -27.03
N GLY A 237 -55.85 -49.35 -28.08
CA GLY A 237 -56.06 -49.89 -29.44
C GLY A 237 -55.34 -51.21 -29.79
N GLY A 238 -54.69 -51.88 -28.84
CA GLY A 238 -53.52 -52.74 -29.13
C GLY A 238 -53.61 -54.27 -28.95
N GLU A 239 -54.76 -54.86 -28.60
CA GLU A 239 -54.82 -56.30 -28.25
C GLU A 239 -56.00 -57.05 -28.91
N SER A 240 -55.78 -57.64 -30.10
CA SER A 240 -56.46 -58.85 -30.62
C SER A 240 -56.04 -59.21 -32.05
N ALA A 241 -55.20 -60.23 -32.21
CA ALA A 241 -55.13 -61.05 -33.44
C ALA A 241 -54.46 -62.41 -33.16
N GLN A 242 -55.28 -63.46 -33.09
CA GLN A 242 -54.90 -64.87 -33.25
C GLN A 242 -55.31 -65.35 -34.65
#